data_AF-A0A947ZAD2-F1
#
_entry.id   AF-A0A947ZAD2-F1
#
_cell.length_a   1.000
_cell.length_b   1.000
_cell.length_c   1.000
_cell.angle_alpha   90.00
_cell.angle_beta   90.00
_cell.angle_gamma   90.00
#
_symmetry.space_group_name_H-M   'P 1'
#
loop_
_entity.id
_entity.type
_entity.pdbx_description
1 polymer ?
#
loop_
_entity_poly.entity_id
_entity_poly.type
_entity_poly.pdbx_seq_one_letter_code
_entity_poly.pdbx_strand_id
1 'polypeptide(L)'
;MTIIWFLLLLSPLVFFHELAHFLAAKAFNIKCLKFSLGFGPALWKKQWGETEYRISAIPLGGYVAMIGEDPNEKLAPEDENRTLSSQTLWKKLIVVLAGPTINFIIPIFIFFFYNLSIAQVSPPQMGTVLPGMSAHDAGLRSGDRVLTINGDTIDSFDQFRRIIQNSPGETLSVTVSRPGEGKKSVKLTPKSSIGRNMVGLKAKIGRAGVLLNGTLATIGIRDLDSPAAKAGLLTGDRIIAITQGGKTIPVKFWPTYEATVRSLKKAPFTFTVLRPLKPINPGMGLSLGNIVDVALSDPETLSQVEQGEFYVSSTALEGAAKRWGIRKGDRIWSIRRMSDKENVSDCVPAKKSIGSFSEFEDVVARSPKSRLCVSFITPSPGGTCAHSVVMRQDKLSSVDQIGNNISRYEIGFSTWRSLDIPDDIPVRGRVGFAVREAFVTTWEITKGMVLGIYYMITGELERDNVGSVVMIAQMAQLAAERGIVFFLQMMALISLNLAL
;
A
#
# COMPACT_ATOMS: atom_id res chain seq x y z
N MET A 1 20.95 -19.99 13.78
CA MET A 1 19.53 -20.12 13.34
C MET A 1 19.33 -19.81 11.86
N THR A 2 20.04 -18.84 11.29
CA THR A 2 19.93 -18.43 9.86
C THR A 2 20.02 -19.59 8.86
N ILE A 3 21.01 -20.47 9.01
CA ILE A 3 21.22 -21.62 8.12
C ILE A 3 20.03 -22.59 8.18
N ILE A 4 19.42 -22.80 9.35
CA ILE A 4 18.28 -23.72 9.50
C ILE A 4 17.09 -23.19 8.71
N TRP A 5 16.77 -21.90 8.84
CA TRP A 5 15.68 -21.28 8.09
C TRP A 5 15.92 -21.26 6.58
N PHE A 6 17.17 -21.05 6.17
CA PHE A 6 17.56 -21.14 4.77
C PHE A 6 17.35 -22.56 4.20
N LEU A 7 17.74 -23.60 4.93
CA LEU A 7 17.51 -24.99 4.52
C LEU A 7 16.02 -25.35 4.50
N LEU A 8 15.25 -24.92 5.50
CA LEU A 8 13.80 -25.11 5.51
C LEU A 8 13.09 -24.38 4.35
N LEU A 9 13.68 -23.29 3.85
CA LEU A 9 13.15 -22.55 2.70
C LEU A 9 13.43 -23.29 1.38
N LEU A 10 14.68 -23.69 1.15
CA LEU A 10 15.10 -24.26 -0.14
C LEU A 10 14.78 -25.75 -0.30
N SER A 11 14.85 -26.55 0.78
CA SER A 11 14.73 -28.01 0.68
C SER A 11 13.40 -28.46 0.08
N PRO A 12 12.23 -27.90 0.46
CA PRO A 12 10.96 -28.26 -0.17
C PRO A 12 10.91 -27.88 -1.65
N LEU A 13 11.42 -26.70 -2.00
CA LEU A 13 11.40 -26.21 -3.39
C LEU A 13 12.22 -27.10 -4.31
N VAL A 14 13.44 -27.46 -3.90
CA VAL A 14 14.28 -28.36 -4.69
C VAL A 14 13.68 -29.77 -4.73
N PHE A 15 13.16 -30.29 -3.61
CA PHE A 15 12.52 -31.60 -3.61
C PHE A 15 11.39 -31.69 -4.65
N PHE A 16 10.48 -30.71 -4.66
CA PHE A 16 9.37 -30.71 -5.62
C PHE A 16 9.87 -30.51 -7.07
N HIS A 17 10.89 -29.68 -7.27
CA HIS A 17 11.53 -29.49 -8.58
C HIS A 17 12.06 -30.81 -9.15
N GLU A 18 12.87 -31.53 -8.38
CA GLU A 18 13.40 -32.84 -8.78
C GLU A 18 12.29 -33.90 -8.93
N LEU A 19 11.29 -33.88 -8.04
CA LEU A 19 10.16 -34.78 -8.11
C LEU A 19 9.39 -34.62 -9.42
N ALA A 20 9.23 -33.39 -9.92
CA ALA A 20 8.54 -33.14 -11.17
C ALA A 20 9.30 -33.73 -12.38
N HIS A 21 10.63 -33.55 -12.45
CA HIS A 21 11.46 -34.22 -13.46
C HIS A 21 11.34 -35.74 -13.37
N PHE A 22 11.43 -36.29 -12.16
CA PHE A 22 11.34 -37.73 -11.93
C PHE A 22 10.00 -38.32 -12.37
N LEU A 23 8.89 -37.69 -11.98
CA LEU A 23 7.55 -38.15 -12.33
C LEU A 23 7.30 -38.05 -13.84
N ALA A 24 7.74 -36.97 -14.49
CA ALA A 24 7.63 -36.81 -15.93
C ALA A 24 8.46 -37.87 -16.69
N ALA A 25 9.68 -38.17 -16.22
CA ALA A 25 10.52 -39.20 -16.81
C ALA A 25 9.87 -40.59 -16.70
N LYS A 26 9.38 -40.96 -15.51
CA LYS A 26 8.68 -42.23 -15.30
C LYS A 26 7.41 -42.36 -16.14
N ALA A 27 6.66 -41.27 -16.33
CA ALA A 27 5.46 -41.26 -17.16
C ALA A 27 5.74 -41.60 -18.65
N PHE A 28 6.95 -41.34 -19.14
CA PHE A 28 7.39 -41.71 -20.49
C PHE A 28 8.24 -42.98 -20.54
N ASN A 29 8.22 -43.79 -19.47
CA ASN A 29 9.01 -45.02 -19.34
C ASN A 29 10.54 -44.81 -19.44
N ILE A 30 11.02 -43.62 -19.04
CA ILE A 30 12.45 -43.34 -18.92
C ILE A 30 12.94 -43.92 -17.59
N LYS A 31 14.04 -44.67 -17.62
CA LYS A 31 14.57 -45.32 -16.42
C LYS A 31 15.37 -44.32 -15.58
N CYS A 32 14.85 -43.99 -14.40
CA CYS A 32 15.56 -43.19 -13.40
C CYS A 32 16.33 -44.09 -12.44
N LEU A 33 17.67 -43.96 -12.42
CA LEU A 33 18.56 -44.77 -11.59
C LEU A 33 18.61 -44.27 -10.15
N LYS A 34 18.64 -42.95 -9.95
CA LYS A 34 18.75 -42.34 -8.61
C LYS A 34 17.83 -41.14 -8.48
N PHE A 35 17.18 -41.03 -7.33
CA PHE A 35 16.46 -39.85 -6.88
C PHE A 35 17.11 -39.35 -5.58
N SER A 36 17.75 -38.19 -5.65
CA SER A 36 18.58 -37.67 -4.56
C SER A 36 18.06 -36.36 -4.01
N LEU A 37 17.86 -36.29 -2.70
CA LEU A 37 17.76 -35.01 -1.99
C LEU A 37 19.13 -34.68 -1.39
N GLY A 38 19.77 -33.64 -1.91
CA GLY A 38 21.13 -33.25 -1.59
C GLY A 38 22.22 -33.89 -2.46
N PHE A 39 23.46 -33.48 -2.21
CA PHE A 39 24.67 -33.92 -2.91
C PHE A 39 25.67 -34.61 -1.96
N GLY A 40 26.62 -35.34 -2.56
CA GLY A 40 27.69 -36.03 -1.83
C GLY A 40 27.28 -37.40 -1.28
N PRO A 41 27.98 -37.92 -0.27
CA PRO A 41 27.74 -39.26 0.26
C PRO A 41 26.31 -39.38 0.82
N ALA A 42 25.69 -40.53 0.57
CA ALA A 42 24.35 -40.82 1.06
C ALA A 42 24.41 -41.05 2.58
N LEU A 43 23.66 -40.25 3.34
CA LEU A 43 23.39 -40.50 4.75
C LEU A 43 22.38 -41.63 4.91
N TRP A 44 21.44 -41.70 3.97
CA TRP A 44 20.44 -42.75 3.90
C TRP A 44 20.15 -43.08 2.44
N LYS A 45 19.98 -44.37 2.13
CA LYS A 45 19.62 -44.85 0.80
C LYS A 45 18.71 -46.07 0.88
N LYS A 46 17.77 -46.18 -0.05
CA LYS A 46 16.87 -47.32 -0.18
C LYS A 46 16.60 -47.59 -1.65
N GLN A 47 16.85 -48.82 -2.09
CA GLN A 47 16.45 -49.28 -3.41
C GLN A 47 14.97 -49.61 -3.40
N TRP A 48 14.20 -49.04 -4.32
CA TRP A 48 12.81 -49.44 -4.54
C TRP A 48 12.51 -49.52 -6.03
N GLY A 49 12.24 -50.73 -6.50
CA GLY A 49 12.21 -51.04 -7.93
C GLY A 49 13.58 -50.79 -8.58
N GLU A 50 13.56 -50.07 -9.69
CA GLU A 50 14.76 -49.71 -10.46
C GLU A 50 15.44 -48.41 -10.00
N THR A 51 14.90 -47.72 -8.98
CA THR A 51 15.39 -46.42 -8.52
C THR A 51 15.96 -46.50 -7.10
N GLU A 52 17.16 -45.96 -6.91
CA GLU A 52 17.75 -45.71 -5.59
C GLU A 52 17.28 -44.35 -5.06
N TYR A 53 16.53 -44.36 -3.95
CA TYR A 53 16.12 -43.14 -3.26
C TYR A 53 17.13 -42.84 -2.15
N ARG A 54 17.67 -41.62 -2.12
CA ARG A 54 18.69 -41.26 -1.12
C ARG A 54 18.55 -39.84 -0.58
N ILE A 55 19.02 -39.67 0.65
CA ILE A 55 19.22 -38.39 1.32
C ILE A 55 20.73 -38.26 1.52
N SER A 56 21.32 -37.22 0.92
CA SER A 56 22.77 -37.01 0.93
C SER A 56 23.20 -35.93 1.93
N ALA A 57 24.49 -35.94 2.29
CA ALA A 57 25.03 -35.12 3.37
C ALA A 57 24.94 -33.60 3.12
N ILE A 58 24.97 -33.14 1.87
CA ILE A 58 24.91 -31.72 1.53
C ILE A 58 23.47 -31.37 1.10
N PRO A 59 22.67 -30.67 1.92
CA PRO A 59 21.25 -30.39 1.63
C PRO A 59 21.03 -29.22 0.66
N LEU A 60 22.06 -28.80 -0.08
CA LEU A 60 22.04 -27.66 -0.99
C LEU A 60 21.67 -28.08 -2.43
N GLY A 61 20.55 -28.79 -2.58
CA GLY A 61 20.05 -29.18 -3.89
C GLY A 61 19.49 -30.59 -3.94
N GLY A 62 19.45 -31.18 -5.13
CA GLY A 62 18.97 -32.53 -5.41
C GLY A 62 19.26 -32.88 -6.87
N TYR A 63 19.02 -34.13 -7.25
CA TYR A 63 19.10 -34.52 -8.65
C TYR A 63 18.35 -35.83 -8.93
N VAL A 64 17.89 -35.97 -10.16
CA VAL A 64 17.39 -37.21 -10.76
C VAL A 64 18.39 -37.71 -11.78
N ALA A 65 19.00 -38.87 -11.54
CA ALA A 65 19.88 -39.50 -12.53
C ALA A 65 19.04 -40.38 -13.46
N MET A 66 18.99 -40.03 -14.75
CA MET A 66 18.32 -40.82 -15.78
C MET A 66 19.33 -41.69 -16.52
N ILE A 67 18.93 -42.88 -16.95
CA ILE A 67 19.81 -43.78 -17.69
C ILE A 67 20.25 -43.13 -19.01
N GLY A 68 21.54 -43.24 -19.33
CA GLY A 68 22.12 -42.69 -20.56
C GLY A 68 22.41 -41.18 -20.52
N GLU A 69 22.39 -40.55 -19.34
CA GLU A 69 22.94 -39.19 -19.14
C GLU A 69 24.47 -39.19 -19.06
N ASP A 70 25.09 -40.27 -18.58
CA ASP A 70 26.54 -40.46 -18.62
C ASP A 70 26.95 -41.07 -19.98
N PRO A 71 27.74 -40.37 -20.81
CA PRO A 71 28.19 -40.88 -22.10
C PRO A 71 28.97 -42.20 -22.02
N ASN A 72 29.53 -42.53 -20.86
CA ASN A 72 30.31 -43.74 -20.63
C ASN A 72 29.49 -44.90 -20.04
N GLU A 73 28.19 -44.69 -19.78
CA GLU A 73 27.31 -45.72 -19.23
C GLU A 73 26.98 -46.79 -20.28
N LYS A 74 27.29 -48.05 -19.97
CA LYS A 74 26.92 -49.18 -20.83
C LYS A 74 25.43 -49.49 -20.65
N LEU A 75 24.66 -49.22 -21.70
CA LEU A 75 23.22 -49.51 -21.73
C LEU A 75 22.98 -50.98 -22.06
N ALA A 76 22.10 -51.63 -21.29
CA ALA A 76 21.56 -52.92 -21.69
C ALA A 76 20.63 -52.74 -22.91
N PRO A 77 20.53 -53.71 -23.84
CA PRO A 77 19.66 -53.59 -25.02
C PRO A 77 18.20 -53.26 -24.68
N GLU A 78 17.72 -53.74 -23.53
CA GLU A 78 16.37 -53.52 -23.02
C GLU A 78 16.12 -52.06 -22.57
N ASP A 79 17.18 -51.31 -22.24
CA ASP A 79 17.09 -49.96 -21.72
C ASP A 79 17.44 -48.87 -22.76
N GLU A 80 17.89 -49.22 -23.98
CA GLU A 80 18.23 -48.25 -25.04
C GLU A 80 17.06 -47.31 -25.38
N ASN A 81 15.84 -47.87 -25.44
CA ASN A 81 14.60 -47.12 -25.70
C ASN A 81 14.03 -46.42 -24.45
N ARG A 82 14.70 -46.55 -23.30
CA ARG A 82 14.30 -45.98 -22.00
C ARG A 82 15.25 -44.87 -21.52
N THR A 83 16.10 -44.37 -22.41
CA THR A 83 16.93 -43.17 -22.18
C THR A 83 16.14 -41.90 -22.51
N LEU A 84 16.52 -40.78 -21.91
CA LEU A 84 15.95 -39.47 -22.30
C LEU A 84 16.29 -39.15 -23.76
N SER A 85 17.51 -39.48 -24.20
CA SER A 85 18.03 -39.21 -25.54
C SER A 85 17.28 -39.95 -26.65
N SER A 86 16.75 -41.15 -26.40
CA SER A 86 15.97 -41.92 -27.39
C SER A 86 14.51 -41.49 -27.52
N GLN A 87 13.99 -40.65 -26.61
CA GLN A 87 12.62 -40.14 -26.71
C GLN A 87 12.42 -39.12 -27.83
N THR A 88 11.16 -38.88 -28.21
CA THR A 88 10.78 -37.80 -29.13
C THR A 88 10.95 -36.42 -28.47
N LEU A 89 11.21 -35.38 -29.28
CA LEU A 89 11.54 -34.03 -28.79
C LEU A 89 10.52 -33.46 -27.80
N TRP A 90 9.22 -33.63 -28.04
CA TRP A 90 8.18 -33.12 -27.14
C TRP A 90 8.17 -33.80 -25.77
N LYS A 91 8.53 -35.09 -25.69
CA LYS A 91 8.68 -35.81 -24.42
C LYS A 91 9.88 -35.30 -23.65
N LYS A 92 11.02 -35.12 -24.33
CA LYS A 92 12.22 -34.50 -23.74
C LYS A 92 11.90 -33.14 -23.16
N LEU A 93 11.18 -32.31 -23.94
CA LEU A 93 10.78 -30.97 -23.53
C LEU A 93 9.90 -31.01 -22.28
N ILE A 94 8.91 -31.90 -22.20
CA ILE A 94 8.07 -32.04 -20.99
C ILE A 94 8.92 -32.43 -19.78
N VAL A 95 9.82 -33.40 -19.91
CA VAL A 95 10.68 -33.84 -18.81
C VAL A 95 11.57 -32.69 -18.32
N VAL A 96 12.19 -31.94 -19.23
CA VAL A 96 13.05 -30.80 -18.89
C VAL A 96 12.27 -29.61 -18.32
N LEU A 97 11.04 -29.36 -18.78
CA LEU A 97 10.22 -28.26 -18.27
C LEU A 97 9.47 -28.61 -16.98
N ALA A 98 9.39 -29.88 -16.59
CA ALA A 98 8.61 -30.31 -15.43
C ALA A 98 9.06 -29.62 -14.12
N GLY A 99 10.36 -29.57 -13.84
CA GLY A 99 10.93 -28.88 -12.66
C GLY A 99 10.62 -27.38 -12.62
N PRO A 100 10.95 -26.61 -13.66
CA PRO A 100 10.56 -25.20 -13.72
C PRO A 100 9.04 -24.98 -13.63
N THR A 101 8.24 -25.85 -14.25
CA THR A 101 6.78 -25.75 -14.22
C THR A 101 6.22 -25.90 -12.81
N ILE A 102 6.71 -26.87 -12.01
CA ILE A 102 6.24 -27.02 -10.63
C ILE A 102 6.63 -25.80 -9.77
N ASN A 103 7.77 -25.16 -10.06
CA ASN A 103 8.20 -23.92 -9.42
C ASN A 103 7.36 -22.68 -9.82
N PHE A 104 6.60 -22.74 -10.92
CA PHE A 104 5.51 -21.78 -11.19
C PHE A 104 4.21 -22.12 -10.46
N ILE A 105 3.92 -23.41 -10.29
CA ILE A 105 2.69 -23.90 -9.66
C ILE A 105 2.69 -23.70 -8.15
N ILE A 106 3.81 -23.98 -7.46
CA ILE A 106 3.94 -23.83 -6.00
C ILE A 106 3.56 -22.41 -5.52
N PRO A 107 4.08 -21.32 -6.11
CA PRO A 107 3.66 -19.95 -5.78
C PRO A 107 2.17 -19.72 -5.93
N ILE A 108 1.54 -20.23 -6.99
CA ILE A 108 0.08 -20.10 -7.19
C ILE A 108 -0.66 -20.78 -6.04
N PHE A 109 -0.24 -21.97 -5.63
CA PHE A 109 -0.84 -22.65 -4.46
C PHE A 109 -0.61 -21.88 -3.16
N ILE A 110 0.59 -21.39 -2.91
CA ILE A 110 0.92 -20.60 -1.71
C ILE A 110 0.08 -19.33 -1.67
N PHE A 111 0.03 -18.56 -2.77
CA PHE A 111 -0.77 -17.34 -2.85
C PHE A 111 -2.27 -17.63 -2.79
N PHE A 112 -2.73 -18.77 -3.32
CA PHE A 112 -4.12 -19.19 -3.18
C PHE A 112 -4.49 -19.37 -1.70
N PHE A 113 -3.74 -20.17 -0.94
CA PHE A 113 -4.03 -20.37 0.49
C PHE A 113 -3.82 -19.12 1.32
N TYR A 114 -2.83 -18.29 0.97
CA TYR A 114 -2.65 -16.97 1.58
C TYR A 114 -3.89 -16.10 1.38
N ASN A 115 -4.36 -15.92 0.14
CA ASN A 115 -5.55 -15.10 -0.15
C ASN A 115 -6.84 -15.74 0.35
N LEU A 116 -6.91 -17.07 0.45
CA LEU A 116 -8.03 -17.77 1.06
C LEU A 116 -8.11 -17.47 2.56
N SER A 117 -6.98 -17.29 3.24
CA SER A 117 -6.93 -16.94 4.66
C SER A 117 -7.37 -15.49 4.94
N ILE A 118 -7.31 -14.60 3.92
CA ILE A 118 -7.82 -13.23 4.01
C ILE A 118 -9.35 -13.27 4.08
N ALA A 119 -9.88 -12.97 5.26
CA ALA A 119 -11.32 -12.91 5.51
C ALA A 119 -11.90 -11.52 5.20
N GLN A 120 -11.09 -10.47 5.41
CA GLN A 120 -11.51 -9.09 5.28
C GLN A 120 -10.47 -8.30 4.47
N VAL A 121 -10.95 -7.35 3.68
CA VAL A 121 -10.12 -6.46 2.87
C VAL A 121 -10.60 -5.03 3.06
N SER A 122 -9.68 -4.09 2.92
CA SER A 122 -10.06 -2.68 2.92
C SER A 122 -10.98 -2.41 1.74
N PRO A 123 -12.17 -1.82 1.98
CA PRO A 123 -13.16 -1.61 0.95
C PRO A 123 -12.58 -0.71 -0.15
N PRO A 124 -13.08 -0.82 -1.40
CA PRO A 124 -12.63 0.01 -2.51
C PRO A 124 -13.17 1.45 -2.40
N GLN A 125 -12.96 2.09 -1.25
CA GLN A 125 -13.44 3.41 -0.90
C GLN A 125 -12.27 4.37 -0.83
N MET A 126 -12.39 5.49 -1.52
CA MET A 126 -11.39 6.54 -1.52
C MET A 126 -11.46 7.28 -0.18
N GLY A 127 -10.39 7.21 0.61
CA GLY A 127 -10.28 7.99 1.83
C GLY A 127 -10.00 9.45 1.52
N THR A 128 -8.82 9.71 0.95
CA THR A 128 -8.37 11.05 0.56
C THR A 128 -8.08 11.08 -0.94
N VAL A 129 -8.60 12.10 -1.63
CA VAL A 129 -8.23 12.41 -3.02
C VAL A 129 -7.40 13.70 -3.04
N LEU A 130 -6.13 13.60 -3.42
CA LEU A 130 -5.16 14.69 -3.38
C LEU A 130 -5.45 15.73 -4.49
N PRO A 131 -5.54 17.03 -4.16
CA PRO A 131 -5.73 18.08 -5.15
C PRO A 131 -4.63 18.12 -6.22
N GLY A 132 -5.00 18.46 -7.46
CA GLY A 132 -4.08 18.58 -8.60
C GLY A 132 -3.53 17.24 -9.13
N MET A 133 -3.98 16.12 -8.56
CA MET A 133 -3.69 14.78 -9.06
C MET A 133 -4.81 14.28 -9.96
N SER A 134 -4.53 13.27 -10.78
CA SER A 134 -5.48 12.86 -11.82
C SER A 134 -6.83 12.35 -11.31
N ALA A 135 -6.92 11.80 -10.10
CA ALA A 135 -8.21 11.45 -9.52
C ALA A 135 -9.06 12.69 -9.21
N HIS A 136 -8.45 13.70 -8.62
CA HIS A 136 -9.12 14.98 -8.36
C HIS A 136 -9.55 15.65 -9.69
N ASP A 137 -8.65 15.69 -10.68
CA ASP A 137 -8.91 16.28 -12.00
C ASP A 137 -10.02 15.52 -12.75
N ALA A 138 -10.14 14.20 -12.54
CA ALA A 138 -11.22 13.36 -13.08
C ALA A 138 -12.56 13.54 -12.35
N GLY A 139 -12.61 14.36 -11.30
CA GLY A 139 -13.82 14.63 -10.52
C GLY A 139 -14.14 13.56 -9.48
N LEU A 140 -13.19 12.69 -9.13
CA LEU A 140 -13.30 11.78 -7.98
C LEU A 140 -13.18 12.57 -6.68
N ARG A 141 -13.87 12.09 -5.64
CA ARG A 141 -13.92 12.74 -4.34
C ARG A 141 -13.62 11.75 -3.23
N SER A 142 -13.12 12.27 -2.12
CA SER A 142 -13.09 11.54 -0.86
C SER A 142 -14.48 10.97 -0.54
N GLY A 143 -14.54 9.73 -0.08
CA GLY A 143 -15.77 9.00 0.19
C GLY A 143 -16.35 8.22 -0.99
N ASP A 144 -15.93 8.47 -2.24
CA ASP A 144 -16.36 7.70 -3.41
C ASP A 144 -15.97 6.22 -3.24
N ARG A 145 -16.93 5.30 -3.43
CA ARG A 145 -16.67 3.85 -3.45
C ARG A 145 -16.57 3.37 -4.89
N VAL A 146 -15.41 2.89 -5.31
CA VAL A 146 -15.19 2.28 -6.62
C VAL A 146 -16.00 0.99 -6.72
N LEU A 147 -16.81 0.88 -7.76
CA LEU A 147 -17.60 -0.30 -8.08
C LEU A 147 -16.94 -1.09 -9.20
N THR A 148 -16.56 -0.42 -10.28
CA THR A 148 -15.92 -1.04 -11.44
C THR A 148 -14.84 -0.18 -12.05
N ILE A 149 -13.85 -0.81 -12.69
CA ILE A 149 -12.90 -0.18 -13.60
C ILE A 149 -12.96 -0.94 -14.93
N ASN A 150 -13.18 -0.23 -16.04
CA ASN A 150 -13.29 -0.83 -17.38
C ASN A 150 -14.32 -1.96 -17.48
N GLY A 151 -15.35 -1.96 -16.62
CA GLY A 151 -16.36 -3.00 -16.54
C GLY A 151 -16.07 -4.08 -15.48
N ASP A 152 -14.81 -4.23 -15.04
CA ASP A 152 -14.43 -5.22 -14.04
C ASP A 152 -14.75 -4.75 -12.63
N THR A 153 -15.36 -5.63 -11.83
CA THR A 153 -15.71 -5.36 -10.44
C THR A 153 -14.46 -5.19 -9.58
N ILE A 154 -14.48 -4.18 -8.73
CA ILE A 154 -13.41 -3.89 -7.78
C ILE A 154 -13.89 -4.24 -6.37
N ASP A 155 -13.20 -5.18 -5.73
CA ASP A 155 -13.57 -5.75 -4.44
C ASP A 155 -12.80 -5.12 -3.28
N SER A 156 -11.62 -4.54 -3.53
CA SER A 156 -10.76 -3.96 -2.51
C SER A 156 -10.01 -2.72 -2.97
N PHE A 157 -9.57 -1.92 -2.00
CA PHE A 157 -8.70 -0.78 -2.27
C PHE A 157 -7.34 -1.19 -2.86
N ASP A 158 -6.80 -2.34 -2.44
CA ASP A 158 -5.53 -2.84 -2.96
C ASP A 158 -5.63 -3.20 -4.45
N GLN A 159 -6.75 -3.82 -4.86
CA GLN A 159 -7.04 -4.09 -6.26
C GLN A 159 -7.13 -2.78 -7.06
N PHE A 160 -7.87 -1.78 -6.54
CA PHE A 160 -7.91 -0.44 -7.14
C PHE A 160 -6.50 0.13 -7.31
N ARG A 161 -5.71 0.19 -6.23
CA ARG A 161 -4.36 0.76 -6.22
C ARG A 161 -3.45 0.06 -7.23
N ARG A 162 -3.49 -1.27 -7.30
CA ARG A 162 -2.72 -2.08 -8.25
C ARG A 162 -3.05 -1.74 -9.69
N ILE A 163 -4.34 -1.67 -10.04
CA ILE A 163 -4.79 -1.30 -11.39
C ILE A 163 -4.29 0.11 -11.75
N ILE A 164 -4.42 1.08 -10.85
CA ILE A 164 -3.90 2.44 -11.07
C ILE A 164 -2.39 2.43 -11.31
N GLN A 165 -1.62 1.68 -10.50
CA GLN A 165 -0.16 1.61 -10.64
C GLN A 165 0.27 0.96 -11.95
N ASN A 166 -0.47 -0.03 -12.43
CA ASN A 166 -0.16 -0.77 -13.66
C ASN A 166 -0.66 -0.10 -14.95
N SER A 167 -1.37 1.02 -14.85
CA SER A 167 -1.97 1.74 -16.00
C SER A 167 -1.41 3.17 -16.19
N PRO A 168 -0.08 3.39 -16.22
CA PRO A 168 0.50 4.73 -16.34
C PRO A 168 0.18 5.39 -17.69
N GLY A 169 -0.63 6.46 -17.67
CA GLY A 169 -1.04 7.20 -18.86
C GLY A 169 -2.21 6.59 -19.61
N GLU A 170 -2.72 5.43 -19.18
CA GLU A 170 -3.89 4.79 -19.78
C GLU A 170 -5.17 5.36 -19.18
N THR A 171 -6.17 5.61 -20.02
CA THR A 171 -7.45 6.17 -19.55
C THR A 171 -8.37 5.05 -19.11
N LEU A 172 -8.72 5.05 -17.83
CA LEU A 172 -9.57 4.07 -17.18
C LEU A 172 -10.99 4.61 -17.01
N SER A 173 -12.00 3.79 -17.33
CA SER A 173 -13.40 4.10 -17.06
C SER A 173 -13.78 3.62 -15.66
N VAL A 174 -13.84 4.54 -14.69
CA VAL A 174 -14.09 4.23 -13.28
C VAL A 174 -15.53 4.55 -12.94
N THR A 175 -16.27 3.56 -12.44
CA THR A 175 -17.62 3.78 -11.88
C THR A 175 -17.56 3.77 -10.37
N VAL A 176 -18.07 4.83 -9.74
CA VAL A 176 -18.11 5.00 -8.29
C VAL A 176 -19.53 5.17 -7.77
N SER A 177 -19.76 4.75 -6.54
CA SER A 177 -20.93 5.13 -5.74
C SER A 177 -20.52 6.29 -4.82
N ARG A 178 -21.07 7.47 -5.08
CA ARG A 178 -20.84 8.68 -4.31
C ARG A 178 -21.89 8.82 -3.20
N PRO A 179 -21.48 9.02 -1.94
CA PRO A 179 -22.40 9.31 -0.84
C PRO A 179 -23.33 10.50 -1.19
N GLY A 180 -24.65 10.30 -1.08
CA GLY A 180 -25.66 11.32 -1.37
C GLY A 180 -25.93 11.63 -2.85
N GLU A 181 -25.07 11.22 -3.79
CA GLU A 181 -25.22 11.49 -5.23
C GLU A 181 -25.41 10.23 -6.10
N GLY A 182 -25.29 9.03 -5.53
CA GLY A 182 -25.50 7.77 -6.24
C GLY A 182 -24.34 7.36 -7.16
N LYS A 183 -24.63 6.61 -8.23
CA LYS A 183 -23.60 6.13 -9.16
C LYS A 183 -23.10 7.24 -10.09
N LYS A 184 -21.78 7.34 -10.28
CA LYS A 184 -21.10 8.25 -11.21
C LYS A 184 -20.05 7.48 -11.99
N SER A 185 -19.89 7.78 -13.28
CA SER A 185 -18.80 7.26 -14.10
C SER A 185 -17.86 8.40 -14.48
N VAL A 186 -16.57 8.19 -14.31
CA VAL A 186 -15.51 9.17 -14.59
C VAL A 186 -14.39 8.52 -15.41
N LYS A 187 -13.71 9.33 -16.21
CA LYS A 187 -12.50 8.91 -16.93
C LYS A 187 -11.29 9.32 -16.12
N LEU A 188 -10.53 8.36 -15.61
CA LEU A 188 -9.33 8.56 -14.81
C LEU A 188 -8.10 8.17 -15.63
N THR A 189 -7.17 9.09 -15.83
CA THR A 189 -5.89 8.79 -16.47
C THR A 189 -4.76 8.94 -15.43
N PRO A 190 -4.21 7.84 -14.88
CA PRO A 190 -3.11 7.91 -13.90
C PRO A 190 -1.89 8.64 -14.49
N LYS A 191 -1.33 9.62 -13.77
CA LYS A 191 -0.12 10.31 -14.22
C LYS A 191 1.06 9.34 -14.11
N SER A 192 1.83 9.22 -15.18
CA SER A 192 3.04 8.41 -15.20
C SER A 192 4.10 8.99 -14.28
N SER A 193 4.71 8.15 -13.45
CA SER A 193 5.84 8.53 -12.60
C SER A 193 6.82 7.36 -12.48
N ILE A 194 8.10 7.68 -12.26
CA ILE A 194 9.06 6.67 -11.82
C ILE A 194 8.77 6.36 -10.35
N GLY A 195 8.61 5.08 -10.03
CA GLY A 195 8.42 4.58 -8.68
C GLY A 195 8.97 3.17 -8.56
N ARG A 196 8.67 2.49 -7.46
CA ARG A 196 8.98 1.06 -7.32
C ARG A 196 7.74 0.25 -7.69
N ASN A 197 7.91 -0.80 -8.49
CA ASN A 197 6.86 -1.79 -8.74
C ASN A 197 6.69 -2.72 -7.52
N MET A 198 5.84 -3.73 -7.63
CA MET A 198 5.54 -4.64 -6.52
C MET A 198 6.72 -5.51 -6.07
N VAL A 199 7.75 -5.69 -6.91
CA VAL A 199 8.99 -6.38 -6.55
C VAL A 199 10.11 -5.42 -6.12
N GLY A 200 9.80 -4.14 -5.93
CA GLY A 200 10.74 -3.13 -5.42
C GLY A 200 11.66 -2.50 -6.48
N LEU A 201 11.53 -2.85 -7.75
CA LEU A 201 12.35 -2.34 -8.85
C LEU A 201 11.84 -1.00 -9.38
N LYS A 202 12.75 -0.12 -9.81
CA LYS A 202 12.40 1.14 -10.46
C LYS A 202 11.61 0.86 -11.74
N ALA A 203 10.37 1.34 -11.82
CA ALA A 203 9.50 1.16 -12.98
C ALA A 203 8.61 2.37 -13.19
N LYS A 204 8.10 2.50 -14.41
CA LYS A 204 7.03 3.44 -14.75
C LYS A 204 5.73 2.95 -14.11
N ILE A 205 5.19 3.72 -13.17
CA ILE A 205 3.94 3.41 -12.46
C ILE A 205 2.94 4.56 -12.60
N GLY A 206 1.65 4.24 -12.57
CA GLY A 206 0.58 5.22 -12.54
C GLY A 206 0.35 5.76 -11.12
N ARG A 207 0.09 7.07 -11.02
CA ARG A 207 -0.31 7.74 -9.78
C ARG A 207 -1.58 8.54 -9.99
N ALA A 208 -2.59 8.27 -9.16
CA ALA A 208 -3.87 8.98 -9.20
C ALA A 208 -4.08 9.96 -8.03
N GLY A 209 -3.25 9.87 -6.97
CA GLY A 209 -3.40 10.71 -5.79
C GLY A 209 -4.57 10.29 -4.90
N VAL A 210 -4.85 8.99 -4.81
CA VAL A 210 -5.90 8.45 -3.93
C VAL A 210 -5.25 7.69 -2.79
N LEU A 211 -5.68 7.98 -1.56
CA LEU A 211 -5.23 7.31 -0.34
C LEU A 211 -6.42 6.60 0.31
N LEU A 212 -6.15 5.48 0.98
CA LEU A 212 -7.18 4.69 1.68
C LEU A 212 -7.71 5.41 2.92
N ASN A 213 -6.86 6.16 3.61
CA ASN A 213 -7.23 6.88 4.82
C ASN A 213 -8.08 8.11 4.49
N GLY A 214 -9.24 8.20 5.12
CA GLY A 214 -10.16 9.33 5.02
C GLY A 214 -9.95 10.32 6.13
N THR A 215 -10.25 11.59 5.86
CA THR A 215 -10.31 12.61 6.90
C THR A 215 -11.54 12.40 7.77
N LEU A 216 -11.34 12.27 9.08
CA LEU A 216 -12.44 12.23 10.04
C LEU A 216 -13.25 13.52 10.00
N ALA A 217 -14.51 13.44 10.40
CA ALA A 217 -15.42 14.58 10.52
C ALA A 217 -15.08 15.48 11.72
N THR A 218 -13.82 15.90 11.83
CA THR A 218 -13.36 16.86 12.83
C THR A 218 -13.59 18.26 12.31
N ILE A 219 -14.20 19.13 13.12
CA ILE A 219 -14.56 20.49 12.74
C ILE A 219 -13.56 21.52 13.25
N GLY A 220 -13.52 22.66 12.57
CA GLY A 220 -12.90 23.90 13.02
C GLY A 220 -13.90 25.05 12.93
N ILE A 221 -13.83 25.95 13.90
CA ILE A 221 -14.69 27.12 14.03
C ILE A 221 -13.87 28.36 13.68
N ARG A 222 -14.24 29.04 12.60
CA ARG A 222 -13.49 30.21 12.10
C ARG A 222 -13.76 31.48 12.90
N ASP A 223 -15.01 31.65 13.31
CA ASP A 223 -15.50 32.82 14.04
C ASP A 223 -16.10 32.35 15.38
N LEU A 224 -15.53 32.84 16.48
CA LEU A 224 -15.92 32.47 17.83
C LEU A 224 -17.29 33.02 18.23
N ASP A 225 -17.83 33.98 17.48
CA ASP A 225 -19.20 34.50 17.66
C ASP A 225 -20.22 33.88 16.70
N SER A 226 -19.79 32.91 15.88
CA SER A 226 -20.68 32.22 14.94
C SER A 226 -21.81 31.49 15.68
N PRO A 227 -22.98 31.32 15.04
CA PRO A 227 -24.09 30.56 15.62
C PRO A 227 -23.68 29.15 16.09
N ALA A 228 -22.82 28.47 15.32
CA ALA A 228 -22.24 27.17 15.70
C ALA A 228 -21.41 27.24 16.99
N ALA A 229 -20.55 28.25 17.14
CA ALA A 229 -19.74 28.45 18.34
C ALA A 229 -20.63 28.73 19.57
N LYS A 230 -21.63 29.59 19.42
CA LYS A 230 -22.60 29.93 20.47
C LYS A 230 -23.49 28.76 20.88
N ALA A 231 -23.79 27.86 19.94
CA ALA A 231 -24.44 26.59 20.24
C ALA A 231 -23.55 25.64 21.05
N GLY A 232 -22.25 25.90 21.13
CA GLY A 232 -21.29 25.15 21.94
C GLY A 232 -20.37 24.23 21.16
N LEU A 233 -20.34 24.31 19.82
CA LEU A 233 -19.33 23.60 19.01
C LEU A 233 -17.95 24.24 19.19
N LEU A 234 -16.93 23.40 19.30
CA LEU A 234 -15.53 23.83 19.46
C LEU A 234 -14.65 23.29 18.34
N THR A 235 -13.60 24.03 17.98
CA THR A 235 -12.54 23.53 17.11
C THR A 235 -11.91 22.28 17.71
N GLY A 236 -11.84 21.21 16.92
CA GLY A 236 -11.35 19.89 17.34
C GLY A 236 -12.46 18.91 17.75
N ASP A 237 -13.72 19.36 17.85
CA ASP A 237 -14.85 18.44 18.02
C ASP A 237 -14.95 17.49 16.82
N ARG A 238 -15.14 16.19 17.08
CA ARG A 238 -15.39 15.19 16.05
C ARG A 238 -16.87 14.87 15.99
N ILE A 239 -17.53 15.15 14.87
CA ILE A 239 -18.93 14.79 14.67
C ILE A 239 -19.03 13.28 14.48
N ILE A 240 -19.71 12.60 15.40
CA ILE A 240 -19.89 11.13 15.36
C ILE A 240 -21.30 10.71 14.96
N ALA A 241 -22.29 11.58 15.14
CA ALA A 241 -23.64 11.37 14.62
C ALA A 241 -24.39 12.69 14.42
N ILE A 242 -25.38 12.67 13.54
CA ILE A 242 -26.30 13.78 13.29
C ILE A 242 -27.73 13.26 13.44
N THR A 243 -28.51 13.89 14.31
CA THR A 243 -29.89 13.51 14.59
C THR A 243 -30.86 14.61 14.18
N GLN A 244 -31.80 14.32 13.28
CA GLN A 244 -32.87 15.25 12.89
C GLN A 244 -34.20 14.50 12.73
N GLY A 245 -35.26 15.02 13.36
CA GLY A 245 -36.61 14.42 13.27
C GLY A 245 -36.68 12.96 13.75
N GLY A 246 -35.96 12.63 14.83
CA GLY A 246 -35.91 11.27 15.38
C GLY A 246 -35.02 10.27 14.62
N LYS A 247 -34.42 10.67 13.49
CA LYS A 247 -33.48 9.85 12.74
C LYS A 247 -32.04 10.24 13.07
N THR A 248 -31.26 9.28 13.56
CA THR A 248 -29.81 9.44 13.81
C THR A 248 -29.02 8.82 12.67
N ILE A 249 -28.09 9.59 12.11
CA ILE A 249 -27.19 9.18 11.03
C ILE A 249 -25.76 9.18 11.61
N PRO A 250 -25.07 8.03 11.66
CA PRO A 250 -23.68 7.97 12.11
C PRO A 250 -22.76 8.65 11.10
N VAL A 251 -21.78 9.39 11.60
CA VAL A 251 -20.80 10.13 10.81
C VAL A 251 -19.40 9.74 11.28
N LYS A 252 -18.54 9.33 10.34
CA LYS A 252 -17.13 9.01 10.60
C LYS A 252 -16.23 9.96 9.82
N PHE A 253 -16.41 10.00 8.51
CA PHE A 253 -15.59 10.78 7.60
C PHE A 253 -16.23 12.10 7.18
N TRP A 254 -15.38 13.08 6.86
CA TRP A 254 -15.80 14.41 6.39
C TRP A 254 -16.75 14.38 5.18
N PRO A 255 -16.57 13.54 4.15
CA PRO A 255 -17.53 13.46 3.03
C PRO A 255 -18.92 12.99 3.46
N THR A 256 -19.00 12.09 4.44
CA THR A 256 -20.29 11.65 5.01
C THR A 256 -20.97 12.79 5.77
N TYR A 257 -20.19 13.58 6.51
CA TYR A 257 -20.68 14.81 7.16
C TYR A 257 -21.26 15.77 6.12
N GLU A 258 -20.52 16.12 5.07
CA GLU A 258 -20.97 17.05 4.03
C GLU A 258 -22.25 16.56 3.33
N ALA A 259 -22.29 15.28 2.94
CA ALA A 259 -23.46 14.68 2.31
C ALA A 259 -24.68 14.70 3.25
N THR A 260 -24.47 14.41 4.53
CA THR A 260 -25.54 14.42 5.53
C THR A 260 -26.07 15.82 5.75
N VAL A 261 -25.19 16.81 5.95
CA VAL A 261 -25.57 18.22 6.15
C VAL A 261 -26.36 18.77 4.96
N ARG A 262 -25.95 18.46 3.71
CA ARG A 262 -26.70 18.86 2.51
C ARG A 262 -28.11 18.26 2.43
N SER A 263 -28.33 17.13 3.09
CA SER A 263 -29.64 16.44 3.11
C SER A 263 -30.54 16.87 4.29
N LEU A 264 -30.03 17.67 5.22
CA LEU A 264 -30.81 18.16 6.36
C LEU A 264 -31.90 19.13 5.90
N LYS A 265 -33.07 19.03 6.55
CA LYS A 265 -34.15 20.00 6.39
C LYS A 265 -33.77 21.29 7.15
N LYS A 266 -34.37 22.42 6.75
CA LYS A 266 -34.29 23.69 7.51
C LYS A 266 -35.12 23.59 8.81
N ALA A 267 -34.61 22.86 9.78
CA ALA A 267 -35.22 22.59 11.07
C ALA A 267 -34.15 22.21 12.10
N PRO A 268 -34.46 22.26 13.41
CA PRO A 268 -33.50 21.92 14.45
C PRO A 268 -32.96 20.50 14.32
N PHE A 269 -31.68 20.33 14.62
CA PHE A 269 -31.00 19.05 14.65
C PHE A 269 -29.92 19.04 15.73
N THR A 270 -29.46 17.85 16.09
CA THR A 270 -28.44 17.66 17.12
C THR A 270 -27.21 17.01 16.50
N PHE A 271 -26.04 17.57 16.78
CA PHE A 271 -24.78 16.87 16.60
C PHE A 271 -24.40 16.15 17.87
N THR A 272 -24.15 14.85 17.76
CA THR A 272 -23.41 14.12 18.78
C THR A 272 -21.94 14.25 18.44
N VAL A 273 -21.17 14.88 19.33
CA VAL A 273 -19.75 15.16 19.11
C VAL A 273 -18.89 14.46 20.14
N LEU A 274 -17.75 13.92 19.70
CA LEU A 274 -16.67 13.52 20.57
C LEU A 274 -15.72 14.70 20.74
N ARG A 275 -15.67 15.25 21.95
CA ARG A 275 -14.80 16.37 22.32
C ARG A 275 -13.51 15.84 22.95
N PRO A 276 -12.36 15.95 22.27
CA PRO A 276 -11.10 15.42 22.79
C PRO A 276 -10.61 16.22 24.01
N LEU A 277 -10.18 15.54 25.08
CA LEU A 277 -9.62 16.21 26.28
C LEU A 277 -8.26 16.87 26.01
N LYS A 278 -7.51 16.36 25.02
CA LYS A 278 -6.23 16.92 24.53
C LYS A 278 -6.11 16.72 23.01
N PRO A 279 -5.39 17.60 22.29
CA PRO A 279 -5.10 17.39 20.87
C PRO A 279 -4.28 16.11 20.67
N ILE A 280 -4.67 15.30 19.69
CA ILE A 280 -4.07 13.98 19.42
C ILE A 280 -2.77 14.17 18.63
N ASN A 281 -1.68 13.53 19.07
CA ASN A 281 -0.52 13.32 18.20
C ASN A 281 -0.87 12.23 17.18
N PRO A 282 -0.61 12.43 15.87
CA PRO A 282 -0.87 11.41 14.86
C PRO A 282 -0.20 10.08 15.24
N GLY A 283 -0.99 9.00 15.38
CA GLY A 283 -0.48 7.64 15.65
C GLY A 283 -0.62 7.13 17.10
N MET A 284 -1.09 7.93 18.07
CA MET A 284 -1.47 7.44 19.41
C MET A 284 -2.97 7.19 19.49
N GLY A 285 -3.36 5.96 19.85
CA GLY A 285 -4.74 5.48 19.93
C GLY A 285 -5.59 6.15 21.01
N LEU A 286 -6.91 6.00 20.84
CA LEU A 286 -8.04 6.41 21.68
C LEU A 286 -7.88 7.77 22.39
N SER A 287 -8.47 8.81 21.78
CA SER A 287 -8.76 10.04 22.49
C SER A 287 -9.77 9.77 23.60
N LEU A 288 -9.33 9.90 24.86
CA LEU A 288 -10.25 10.15 25.96
C LEU A 288 -10.92 11.50 25.68
N GLY A 289 -12.23 11.45 25.49
CA GLY A 289 -13.04 12.60 25.11
C GLY A 289 -14.46 12.44 25.63
N ASN A 290 -15.11 13.57 25.89
CA ASN A 290 -16.50 13.57 26.34
C ASN A 290 -17.41 13.52 25.11
N ILE A 291 -18.45 12.70 25.17
CA ILE A 291 -19.53 12.75 24.19
C ILE A 291 -20.49 13.85 24.63
N VAL A 292 -20.77 14.79 23.75
CA VAL A 292 -21.63 15.94 24.00
C VAL A 292 -22.64 16.05 22.86
N ASP A 293 -23.90 16.26 23.20
CA ASP A 293 -24.93 16.60 22.23
C ASP A 293 -25.04 18.11 22.11
N VAL A 294 -24.96 18.63 20.89
CA VAL A 294 -25.01 20.05 20.56
C VAL A 294 -26.21 20.31 19.66
N ALA A 295 -27.21 21.00 20.20
CA ALA A 295 -28.43 21.36 19.47
C ALA A 295 -28.19 22.61 18.61
N LEU A 296 -28.61 22.55 17.35
CA LEU A 296 -28.44 23.60 16.34
C LEU A 296 -29.82 23.93 15.76
N SER A 297 -30.09 25.21 15.50
CA SER A 297 -31.43 25.66 15.08
C SER A 297 -31.81 25.20 13.69
N ASP A 298 -30.84 25.20 12.78
CA ASP A 298 -31.00 24.88 11.36
C ASP A 298 -29.62 24.80 10.68
N PRO A 299 -29.52 24.25 9.45
CA PRO A 299 -28.23 24.06 8.78
C PRO A 299 -27.44 25.35 8.47
N GLU A 300 -28.06 26.54 8.46
CA GLU A 300 -27.35 27.81 8.20
C GLU A 300 -26.42 28.18 9.36
N THR A 301 -26.68 27.64 10.55
CA THR A 301 -25.82 27.71 11.74
C THR A 301 -24.39 27.23 11.46
N LEU A 302 -24.21 26.34 10.46
CA LEU A 302 -22.94 25.72 10.10
C LEU A 302 -22.08 26.54 9.12
N SER A 303 -22.50 27.74 8.72
CA SER A 303 -21.81 28.55 7.69
C SER A 303 -20.33 28.88 7.99
N GLN A 304 -19.92 28.87 9.26
CA GLN A 304 -18.54 29.11 9.72
C GLN A 304 -17.82 27.83 10.20
N VAL A 305 -18.45 26.67 10.00
CA VAL A 305 -17.86 25.37 10.31
C VAL A 305 -17.05 24.90 9.11
N GLU A 306 -15.77 24.68 9.34
CA GLU A 306 -14.82 24.21 8.34
C GLU A 306 -14.20 22.89 8.79
N GLN A 307 -13.43 22.26 7.91
CA GLN A 307 -12.71 21.04 8.26
C GLN A 307 -11.57 21.36 9.24
N GLY A 308 -11.46 20.57 10.31
CA GLY A 308 -10.47 20.78 11.38
C GLY A 308 -9.02 20.70 10.91
N GLU A 309 -8.74 20.08 9.75
CA GLU A 309 -7.38 19.97 9.21
C GLU A 309 -6.70 21.31 8.93
N PHE A 310 -7.48 22.39 8.79
CA PHE A 310 -6.93 23.73 8.60
C PHE A 310 -6.51 24.40 9.92
N TYR A 311 -6.87 23.84 11.08
CA TYR A 311 -6.65 24.48 12.37
C TYR A 311 -5.48 23.83 13.11
N VAL A 312 -4.55 24.67 13.58
CA VAL A 312 -3.37 24.24 14.33
C VAL A 312 -3.80 23.64 15.67
N SER A 313 -3.44 22.38 15.90
CA SER A 313 -3.75 21.64 17.12
C SER A 313 -2.63 21.74 18.17
N SER A 314 -1.38 21.80 17.71
CA SER A 314 -0.19 21.99 18.54
C SER A 314 0.99 22.53 17.72
N THR A 315 1.96 23.13 18.42
CA THR A 315 3.22 23.62 17.84
C THR A 315 4.39 23.01 18.58
N ALA A 316 5.44 22.60 17.87
CA ALA A 316 6.68 22.12 18.48
C ALA A 316 7.31 23.22 19.35
N LEU A 317 7.90 22.84 20.48
CA LEU A 317 8.42 23.77 21.49
C LEU A 317 9.45 24.75 20.94
N GLU A 318 10.25 24.32 19.96
CA GLU A 318 11.30 25.11 19.31
C GLU A 318 11.19 25.10 17.78
N GLY A 319 10.09 24.58 17.22
CA GLY A 319 9.93 24.46 15.76
C GLY A 319 9.68 25.79 15.05
N ALA A 320 9.94 25.82 13.75
CA ALA A 320 9.79 27.02 12.91
C ALA A 320 8.44 27.73 13.11
N ALA A 321 7.32 27.01 13.14
CA ALA A 321 5.97 27.55 13.30
C ALA A 321 5.87 28.52 14.50
N LYS A 322 6.37 28.07 15.65
CA LYS A 322 6.33 28.85 16.90
C LYS A 322 7.26 30.06 16.83
N ARG A 323 8.46 29.91 16.23
CA ARG A 323 9.40 31.03 16.03
C ARG A 323 8.82 32.14 15.16
N TRP A 324 7.94 31.78 14.21
CA TRP A 324 7.28 32.71 13.30
C TRP A 324 5.85 33.09 13.72
N GLY A 325 5.46 32.78 14.96
CA GLY A 325 4.23 33.30 15.57
C GLY A 325 2.94 32.52 15.27
N ILE A 326 3.03 31.37 14.59
CA ILE A 326 1.89 30.45 14.44
C ILE A 326 1.65 29.78 15.77
N ARG A 327 0.40 29.78 16.22
CA ARG A 327 -0.05 29.31 17.53
C ARG A 327 -1.17 28.28 17.39
N LYS A 328 -1.39 27.52 18.47
CA LYS A 328 -2.56 26.63 18.58
C LYS A 328 -3.84 27.43 18.40
N GLY A 329 -4.75 26.91 17.58
CA GLY A 329 -6.04 27.55 17.25
C GLY A 329 -6.01 28.33 15.93
N ASP A 330 -4.84 28.73 15.43
CA ASP A 330 -4.74 29.44 14.17
C ASP A 330 -5.26 28.57 13.02
N ARG A 331 -6.04 29.17 12.13
CA ARG A 331 -6.48 28.56 10.88
C ARG A 331 -5.46 28.88 9.78
N ILE A 332 -4.77 27.86 9.29
CA ILE A 332 -3.91 27.98 8.12
C ILE A 332 -4.77 28.34 6.90
N TRP A 333 -4.38 29.39 6.20
CA TRP A 333 -5.10 29.91 5.05
C TRP A 333 -4.39 29.57 3.74
N SER A 334 -3.09 29.86 3.63
CA SER A 334 -2.34 29.60 2.40
C SER A 334 -0.85 29.41 2.66
N ILE A 335 -0.18 28.73 1.73
CA ILE A 335 1.28 28.62 1.69
C ILE A 335 1.75 28.75 0.24
N ARG A 336 2.84 29.48 0.02
CA ARG A 336 3.53 29.50 -1.27
C ARG A 336 5.04 29.61 -1.08
N ARG A 337 5.78 29.01 -2.01
CA ARG A 337 7.20 29.29 -2.15
C ARG A 337 7.39 30.72 -2.64
N MET A 338 8.27 31.46 -1.98
CA MET A 338 8.76 32.74 -2.48
C MET A 338 10.03 32.51 -3.30
N SER A 339 10.12 33.19 -4.43
CA SER A 339 11.34 33.27 -5.21
C SER A 339 12.41 34.07 -4.46
N ASP A 340 13.69 33.89 -4.80
CA ASP A 340 14.79 34.61 -4.15
C ASP A 340 14.79 36.12 -4.44
N LYS A 341 14.04 36.56 -5.46
CA LYS A 341 13.91 37.96 -5.86
C LYS A 341 12.81 38.73 -5.09
N GLU A 342 11.89 38.03 -4.43
CA GLU A 342 10.80 38.66 -3.67
C GLU A 342 11.27 39.20 -2.31
N ASN A 343 10.70 40.33 -1.90
CA ASN A 343 10.89 40.93 -0.58
C ASN A 343 9.93 40.32 0.44
N VAL A 344 10.25 40.44 1.73
CA VAL A 344 9.38 39.93 2.81
C VAL A 344 7.98 40.58 2.77
N SER A 345 7.91 41.86 2.38
CA SER A 345 6.67 42.61 2.20
C SER A 345 5.73 42.04 1.13
N ASP A 346 6.26 41.24 0.19
CA ASP A 346 5.47 40.61 -0.87
C ASP A 346 4.69 39.39 -0.37
N CYS A 347 4.93 38.99 0.88
CA CYS A 347 4.15 37.98 1.57
C CYS A 347 2.86 38.58 2.15
N VAL A 348 1.85 38.66 1.30
CA VAL A 348 0.50 39.12 1.65
C VAL A 348 -0.49 37.95 1.71
N PRO A 349 -1.59 38.07 2.47
CA PRO A 349 -2.65 37.06 2.52
C PRO A 349 -3.15 36.68 1.13
N ALA A 350 -3.12 35.39 0.80
CA ALA A 350 -3.61 34.93 -0.49
C ALA A 350 -5.13 35.10 -0.60
N LYS A 351 -5.64 35.37 -1.80
CA LYS A 351 -7.10 35.43 -2.05
C LYS A 351 -7.79 34.07 -1.95
N LYS A 352 -7.05 32.97 -2.17
CA LYS A 352 -7.58 31.61 -2.17
C LYS A 352 -6.99 30.81 -1.02
N SER A 353 -7.86 30.16 -0.24
CA SER A 353 -7.45 29.21 0.80
C SER A 353 -6.92 27.92 0.17
N ILE A 354 -5.98 27.25 0.85
CA ILE A 354 -5.63 25.86 0.55
C ILE A 354 -6.89 24.98 0.59
N GLY A 355 -6.95 23.99 -0.30
CA GLY A 355 -8.07 23.06 -0.40
C GLY A 355 -7.95 21.85 0.51
N SER A 356 -6.75 21.52 0.98
CA SER A 356 -6.48 20.47 1.97
C SER A 356 -5.16 20.75 2.69
N PHE A 357 -4.94 20.13 3.85
CA PHE A 357 -3.65 20.19 4.54
C PHE A 357 -2.56 19.42 3.79
N SER A 358 -2.91 18.42 2.98
CA SER A 358 -1.94 17.75 2.11
C SER A 358 -1.35 18.68 1.04
N GLU A 359 -2.10 19.68 0.57
CA GLU A 359 -1.57 20.75 -0.29
C GLU A 359 -0.49 21.56 0.44
N PHE A 360 -0.71 21.85 1.73
CA PHE A 360 0.29 22.51 2.57
C PHE A 360 1.57 21.68 2.70
N GLU A 361 1.43 20.39 3.02
CA GLU A 361 2.54 19.45 3.16
C GLU A 361 3.33 19.26 1.86
N ASP A 362 2.67 19.21 0.70
CA ASP A 362 3.34 19.07 -0.60
C ASP A 362 4.19 20.30 -0.95
N VAL A 363 3.68 21.53 -0.68
CA VAL A 363 4.46 22.75 -0.88
C VAL A 363 5.68 22.78 0.05
N VAL A 364 5.53 22.33 1.30
CA VAL A 364 6.64 22.18 2.23
C VAL A 364 7.66 21.17 1.68
N ALA A 365 7.23 19.95 1.35
CA ALA A 365 8.13 18.88 0.89
C ALA A 365 8.91 19.24 -0.39
N ARG A 366 8.29 19.97 -1.33
CA ARG A 366 8.91 20.36 -2.62
C ARG A 366 9.77 21.63 -2.54
N SER A 367 9.79 22.32 -1.40
CA SER A 367 10.48 23.60 -1.23
C SER A 367 11.59 23.54 -0.16
N PRO A 368 12.50 22.55 -0.21
CA PRO A 368 13.53 22.41 0.82
C PRO A 368 14.38 23.69 0.91
N LYS A 369 14.61 24.16 2.14
CA LYS A 369 15.40 25.38 2.45
C LYS A 369 14.89 26.68 1.82
N SER A 370 13.73 26.68 1.18
CA SER A 370 13.18 27.86 0.50
C SER A 370 12.48 28.79 1.50
N ARG A 371 12.34 30.07 1.13
CA ARG A 371 11.44 31.00 1.83
C ARG A 371 9.99 30.64 1.50
N LEU A 372 9.17 30.52 2.53
CA LEU A 372 7.75 30.19 2.42
C LEU A 372 6.94 31.36 2.97
N CYS A 373 6.06 31.91 2.14
CA CYS A 373 5.03 32.83 2.60
C CYS A 373 3.84 32.02 3.09
N VAL A 374 3.51 32.15 4.37
CA VAL A 374 2.38 31.45 4.98
C VAL A 374 1.41 32.46 5.56
N SER A 375 0.16 32.32 5.19
CA SER A 375 -0.93 33.13 5.72
C SER A 375 -1.81 32.28 6.61
N PHE A 376 -2.23 32.86 7.73
CA PHE A 376 -3.10 32.21 8.69
C PHE A 376 -4.05 33.24 9.29
N ILE A 377 -5.14 32.74 9.86
CA ILE A 377 -6.17 33.50 10.52
C ILE A 377 -6.15 33.12 12.00
N THR A 378 -6.07 34.11 12.88
CA THR A 378 -6.33 33.91 14.30
C THR A 378 -7.84 34.06 14.52
N PRO A 379 -8.57 33.02 14.94
CA PRO A 379 -9.98 33.15 15.28
C PRO A 379 -10.16 34.14 16.44
N SER A 380 -11.08 35.09 16.30
CA SER A 380 -11.41 36.08 17.33
C SER A 380 -12.91 36.36 17.37
N PRO A 381 -13.44 36.89 18.49
CA PRO A 381 -14.80 37.43 18.54
C PRO A 381 -14.95 38.61 17.57
N GLY A 382 -16.05 38.69 16.82
CA GLY A 382 -16.37 39.77 15.89
C GLY A 382 -15.64 39.74 14.54
N GLY A 383 -14.84 38.72 14.25
CA GLY A 383 -14.16 38.57 12.95
C GLY A 383 -12.82 37.84 13.01
N THR A 384 -12.11 37.78 11.89
CA THR A 384 -10.85 37.04 11.73
C THR A 384 -9.65 37.96 11.52
N CYS A 385 -8.64 37.88 12.39
CA CYS A 385 -7.36 38.57 12.19
C CYS A 385 -6.47 37.77 11.21
N ALA A 386 -6.29 38.26 9.99
CA ALA A 386 -5.43 37.64 8.99
C ALA A 386 -3.97 38.10 9.16
N HIS A 387 -3.05 37.13 9.15
CA HIS A 387 -1.61 37.33 9.26
C HIS A 387 -0.90 36.70 8.07
N SER A 388 0.31 37.18 7.76
CA SER A 388 1.21 36.55 6.79
C SER A 388 2.65 36.66 7.27
N VAL A 389 3.38 35.56 7.20
CA VAL A 389 4.76 35.45 7.68
C VAL A 389 5.63 34.75 6.66
N VAL A 390 6.88 35.19 6.56
CA VAL A 390 7.90 34.54 5.74
C VAL A 390 8.75 33.66 6.63
N MET A 391 8.70 32.35 6.41
CA MET A 391 9.45 31.39 7.23
C MET A 391 10.30 30.41 6.41
N ARG A 392 11.17 29.69 7.11
CA ARG A 392 12.00 28.59 6.59
C ARG A 392 11.77 27.34 7.43
N GLN A 393 11.95 26.18 6.81
CA GLN A 393 11.79 24.86 7.44
C GLN A 393 12.97 24.50 8.34
N ASP A 394 12.69 23.66 9.34
CA ASP A 394 13.70 22.96 10.11
C ASP A 394 14.10 21.65 9.44
N LYS A 395 15.37 21.25 9.55
CA LYS A 395 15.89 19.98 9.04
C LYS A 395 16.04 18.99 10.20
N LEU A 396 15.28 17.91 10.18
CA LEU A 396 15.44 16.78 11.08
C LEU A 396 16.18 15.64 10.38
N SER A 397 17.10 14.99 11.10
CA SER A 397 17.84 13.83 10.61
C SER A 397 17.57 12.62 11.53
N SER A 398 17.35 11.45 10.96
CA SER A 398 17.09 10.19 11.67
C SER A 398 17.76 9.03 10.94
N VAL A 399 17.97 7.90 11.62
CA VAL A 399 18.53 6.67 11.04
C VAL A 399 17.43 5.62 11.01
N ASP A 400 17.21 4.97 9.86
CA ASP A 400 16.23 3.89 9.74
C ASP A 400 16.71 2.57 10.38
N GLN A 401 15.85 1.54 10.40
CA GLN A 401 16.14 0.24 11.02
C GLN A 401 17.30 -0.53 10.37
N ILE A 402 17.80 -0.06 9.23
CA ILE A 402 18.87 -0.70 8.43
C ILE A 402 20.11 0.22 8.39
N GLY A 403 20.10 1.35 9.11
CA GLY A 403 21.25 2.25 9.24
C GLY A 403 21.30 3.40 8.24
N ASN A 404 20.28 3.61 7.40
CA ASN A 404 20.29 4.72 6.43
C ASN A 404 19.91 6.05 7.10
N ASN A 405 20.66 7.11 6.79
CA ASN A 405 20.32 8.48 7.20
C ASN A 405 19.16 9.04 6.35
N ILE A 406 18.06 9.40 7.03
CA ILE A 406 16.90 10.05 6.44
C ILE A 406 16.84 11.49 6.98
N SER A 407 16.83 12.46 6.07
CA SER A 407 16.57 13.86 6.40
C SER A 407 15.15 14.25 5.98
N ARG A 408 14.38 14.88 6.88
CA ARG A 408 13.07 15.46 6.59
C ARG A 408 13.04 16.94 6.93
N TYR A 409 12.31 17.73 6.15
CA TYR A 409 12.07 19.14 6.44
C TYR A 409 10.66 19.33 6.98
N GLU A 410 10.51 20.09 8.06
CA GLU A 410 9.21 20.36 8.67
C GLU A 410 9.06 21.82 9.13
N ILE A 411 7.80 22.23 9.31
CA ILE A 411 7.44 23.54 9.85
C ILE A 411 7.27 23.48 11.38
N GLY A 412 7.00 22.31 11.96
CA GLY A 412 6.91 22.15 13.41
C GLY A 412 5.55 22.53 14.01
N PHE A 413 4.44 22.26 13.33
CA PHE A 413 3.10 22.26 13.92
C PHE A 413 2.28 21.08 13.42
N SER A 414 1.27 20.72 14.19
CA SER A 414 0.25 19.71 13.84
C SER A 414 -1.11 20.38 13.71
N THR A 415 -2.02 19.78 12.96
CA THR A 415 -3.41 20.26 12.85
C THR A 415 -4.40 19.29 13.47
N TRP A 416 -5.69 19.66 13.50
CA TRP A 416 -6.76 18.73 13.86
C TRP A 416 -7.11 17.75 12.74
N ARG A 417 -6.21 17.57 11.76
CA ARG A 417 -6.32 16.50 10.76
C ARG A 417 -6.19 15.16 11.46
N SER A 418 -7.31 14.46 11.58
CA SER A 418 -7.33 13.07 12.00
C SER A 418 -7.70 12.22 10.79
N LEU A 419 -6.82 11.27 10.47
CA LEU A 419 -7.02 10.32 9.40
C LEU A 419 -7.43 8.99 10.02
N ASP A 420 -8.39 8.33 9.39
CA ASP A 420 -8.80 6.99 9.79
C ASP A 420 -9.01 6.14 8.54
N ILE A 421 -8.93 4.83 8.70
CA ILE A 421 -9.08 3.86 7.62
C ILE A 421 -10.53 3.36 7.64
N PRO A 422 -11.19 3.19 6.48
CA PRO A 422 -12.48 2.51 6.42
C PRO A 422 -12.38 1.11 7.04
N ASP A 423 -13.42 0.70 7.76
CA ASP A 423 -13.42 -0.63 8.37
C ASP A 423 -13.38 -1.71 7.27
N ASP A 424 -12.58 -2.75 7.48
CA ASP A 424 -12.43 -3.81 6.49
C ASP A 424 -13.76 -4.55 6.29
N ILE A 425 -14.05 -4.88 5.04
CA ILE A 425 -15.26 -5.59 4.64
C ILE A 425 -14.96 -7.06 4.35
N PRO A 426 -15.90 -7.98 4.61
CA PRO A 426 -15.70 -9.39 4.29
C PRO A 426 -15.53 -9.60 2.79
N VAL A 427 -14.58 -10.45 2.42
CA VAL A 427 -14.33 -10.83 1.03
C VAL A 427 -15.50 -11.64 0.49
N ARG A 428 -16.13 -11.18 -0.60
CA ARG A 428 -17.19 -11.91 -1.30
C ARG A 428 -16.59 -13.02 -2.17
N GLY A 429 -17.19 -14.21 -2.14
CA GLY A 429 -16.74 -15.33 -2.97
C GLY A 429 -15.28 -15.71 -2.72
N ARG A 430 -14.91 -15.94 -1.45
CA ARG A 430 -13.51 -16.14 -0.99
C ARG A 430 -12.67 -17.06 -1.87
N VAL A 431 -13.23 -18.17 -2.34
CA VAL A 431 -12.51 -19.10 -3.23
C VAL A 431 -12.21 -18.46 -4.58
N GLY A 432 -13.18 -17.82 -5.23
CA GLY A 432 -12.98 -17.13 -6.50
C GLY A 432 -12.01 -15.95 -6.38
N PHE A 433 -12.12 -15.18 -5.29
CA PHE A 433 -11.15 -14.14 -4.93
C PHE A 433 -9.73 -14.71 -4.80
N ALA A 434 -9.57 -15.79 -4.03
CA ALA A 434 -8.27 -16.42 -3.79
C ALA A 434 -7.64 -16.97 -5.08
N VAL A 435 -8.43 -17.61 -5.95
CA VAL A 435 -7.96 -18.06 -7.26
C VAL A 435 -7.48 -16.86 -8.08
N ARG A 436 -8.33 -15.83 -8.26
CA ARG A 436 -7.99 -14.65 -9.06
C ARG A 436 -6.72 -13.96 -8.54
N GLU A 437 -6.66 -13.68 -7.24
CA GLU A 437 -5.51 -12.97 -6.65
C GLU A 437 -4.24 -13.81 -6.67
N ALA A 438 -4.31 -15.14 -6.59
CA ALA A 438 -3.15 -16.00 -6.75
C ALA A 438 -2.52 -15.87 -8.14
N PHE A 439 -3.33 -15.96 -9.20
CA PHE A 439 -2.84 -15.79 -10.58
C PHE A 439 -2.31 -14.37 -10.83
N VAL A 440 -3.05 -13.34 -10.38
CA VAL A 440 -2.63 -11.95 -10.55
C VAL A 440 -1.31 -11.68 -9.82
N THR A 441 -1.18 -12.13 -8.57
CA THR A 441 0.04 -11.93 -7.78
C THR A 441 1.23 -12.63 -8.42
N THR A 442 1.06 -13.90 -8.84
CA THR A 442 2.11 -14.65 -9.54
C THR A 442 2.55 -13.94 -10.81
N TRP A 443 1.60 -13.56 -11.68
CA TRP A 443 1.90 -12.89 -12.95
C TRP A 443 2.69 -11.60 -12.76
N GLU A 444 2.29 -10.79 -11.78
CA GLU A 444 2.92 -9.50 -11.53
C GLU A 444 4.33 -9.62 -10.95
N ILE A 445 4.56 -10.60 -10.07
CA ILE A 445 5.90 -10.90 -9.57
C ILE A 445 6.78 -11.40 -10.72
N THR A 446 6.29 -12.34 -11.54
CA THR A 446 7.02 -12.85 -12.71
C THR A 446 7.37 -11.72 -13.68
N LYS A 447 6.42 -10.84 -14.02
CA LYS A 447 6.66 -9.66 -14.86
C LYS A 447 7.73 -8.76 -14.24
N GLY A 448 7.66 -8.53 -12.93
CA GLY A 448 8.66 -7.77 -12.19
C GLY A 448 10.05 -8.39 -12.25
N MET A 449 10.17 -9.70 -12.08
CA MET A 449 11.43 -10.45 -12.15
C MET A 449 12.05 -10.39 -13.54
N VAL A 450 11.26 -10.63 -14.60
CA VAL A 450 11.72 -10.54 -15.99
C VAL A 450 12.21 -9.12 -16.30
N LEU A 451 11.50 -8.09 -15.83
CA LEU A 451 11.95 -6.70 -15.96
C LEU A 451 13.25 -6.44 -15.19
N GLY A 452 13.42 -7.05 -14.01
CA GLY A 452 14.65 -6.99 -13.23
C GLY A 452 15.85 -7.62 -13.95
N ILE A 453 15.65 -8.79 -14.56
CA ILE A 453 16.67 -9.44 -15.40
C ILE A 453 17.05 -8.53 -16.57
N TYR A 454 16.06 -7.94 -17.25
CA TYR A 454 16.30 -6.98 -18.32
C TYR A 454 17.16 -5.79 -17.84
N TYR A 455 16.82 -5.14 -16.73
CA TYR A 455 17.61 -4.03 -16.19
C TYR A 455 19.01 -4.41 -15.72
N MET A 456 19.20 -5.66 -15.29
CA MET A 456 20.52 -6.19 -14.96
C MET A 456 21.40 -6.33 -16.20
N ILE A 457 20.82 -6.82 -17.30
CA ILE A 457 21.51 -6.95 -18.59
C ILE A 457 21.81 -5.58 -19.20
N THR A 458 20.90 -4.61 -19.09
CA THR A 458 21.13 -3.24 -19.60
C THR A 458 22.00 -2.36 -18.71
N GLY A 459 22.32 -2.80 -17.49
CA GLY A 459 23.16 -2.06 -16.55
C GLY A 459 22.45 -0.91 -15.80
N GLU A 460 21.12 -0.86 -15.85
CA GLU A 460 20.31 0.13 -15.14
C GLU A 460 20.10 -0.22 -13.66
N LEU A 461 20.37 -1.47 -13.29
CA LEU A 461 20.35 -1.93 -11.90
C LEU A 461 21.77 -1.89 -11.30
N GLU A 462 21.94 -1.16 -10.18
CA GLU A 462 23.18 -1.22 -9.39
C GLU A 462 23.42 -2.67 -8.94
N ARG A 463 24.61 -3.21 -9.24
CA ARG A 463 24.99 -4.60 -8.95
C ARG A 463 24.90 -4.97 -7.46
N ASP A 464 24.97 -3.97 -6.58
CA ASP A 464 24.88 -4.13 -5.13
C ASP A 464 23.47 -4.50 -4.64
N ASN A 465 22.44 -4.41 -5.51
CA ASN A 465 21.07 -4.81 -5.21
C ASN A 465 20.75 -6.27 -5.61
N VAL A 466 21.72 -7.02 -6.13
CA VAL A 466 21.53 -8.45 -6.45
C VAL A 466 21.70 -9.26 -5.18
N GLY A 467 20.66 -10.00 -4.80
CA GLY A 467 20.65 -10.76 -3.55
C GLY A 467 21.70 -11.86 -3.52
N SER A 468 22.68 -11.74 -2.62
CA SER A 468 23.64 -12.81 -2.35
C SER A 468 22.96 -13.99 -1.63
N VAL A 469 23.58 -15.17 -1.68
CA VAL A 469 23.10 -16.36 -0.93
C VAL A 469 22.99 -16.04 0.57
N VAL A 470 23.91 -15.24 1.10
CA VAL A 470 23.89 -14.77 2.50
C VAL A 470 22.67 -13.89 2.76
N MET A 471 22.33 -12.98 1.84
CA MET A 471 21.14 -12.13 1.96
C MET A 471 19.85 -12.97 1.94
N ILE A 472 19.76 -13.98 1.07
CA ILE A 472 18.59 -14.88 1.03
C ILE A 472 18.44 -15.61 2.37
N ALA A 473 19.53 -16.10 2.95
CA ALA A 473 19.51 -16.76 4.26
C ALA A 473 19.06 -15.81 5.39
N GLN A 474 19.56 -14.57 5.40
CA GLN A 474 19.15 -13.54 6.36
C GLN A 474 17.67 -13.18 6.20
N MET A 475 17.19 -13.03 4.96
CA MET A 475 15.80 -12.72 4.67
C MET A 475 14.86 -13.88 5.03
N ALA A 476 15.29 -15.13 4.83
CA ALA A 476 14.55 -16.30 5.27
C ALA A 476 14.36 -16.31 6.80
N GLN A 477 15.42 -15.98 7.56
CA GLN A 477 15.32 -15.83 9.01
C GLN A 477 14.38 -14.69 9.41
N LEU A 478 14.56 -13.49 8.83
CA LEU A 478 13.71 -12.34 9.15
C LEU A 478 12.23 -12.64 8.84
N ALA A 479 11.96 -13.33 7.74
CA ALA A 479 10.61 -13.75 7.37
C ALA A 479 10.04 -14.78 8.35
N ALA A 480 10.83 -15.76 8.77
CA ALA A 480 10.41 -16.74 9.78
C ALA A 480 10.12 -16.10 11.14
N GLU A 481 10.95 -15.14 11.57
CA GLU A 481 10.74 -14.38 12.82
C GLU A 481 9.47 -13.52 12.77
N ARG A 482 9.08 -13.04 11.58
CA ARG A 482 7.79 -12.35 11.37
C ARG A 482 6.59 -13.30 11.29
N GLY A 483 6.83 -14.59 11.11
CA GLY A 483 5.83 -15.65 11.13
C GLY A 483 5.71 -16.44 9.82
N ILE A 484 4.98 -17.56 9.89
CA ILE A 484 4.89 -18.55 8.81
C ILE A 484 4.35 -17.96 7.49
N VAL A 485 3.44 -16.98 7.55
CA VAL A 485 2.86 -16.34 6.36
C VAL A 485 3.93 -15.61 5.56
N PHE A 486 4.78 -14.82 6.21
CA PHE A 486 5.89 -14.11 5.56
C PHE A 486 6.92 -15.09 5.02
N PHE A 487 7.19 -16.17 5.75
CA PHE A 487 8.09 -17.23 5.32
C PHE A 487 7.60 -17.92 4.04
N LEU A 488 6.31 -18.27 3.96
CA LEU A 488 5.71 -18.86 2.77
C LEU A 488 5.68 -17.89 1.59
N GLN A 489 5.42 -16.60 1.81
CA GLN A 489 5.51 -15.58 0.75
C GLN A 489 6.93 -15.46 0.19
N MET A 490 7.96 -15.50 1.06
CA MET A 490 9.35 -15.56 0.62
C MET A 490 9.65 -16.86 -0.14
N MET A 491 9.12 -18.00 0.30
CA MET A 491 9.26 -19.27 -0.41
C MET A 491 8.64 -19.21 -1.82
N ALA A 492 7.46 -18.61 -1.96
CA ALA A 492 6.81 -18.39 -3.25
C ALA A 492 7.65 -17.49 -4.17
N LEU A 493 8.23 -16.40 -3.63
CA LEU A 493 9.12 -15.52 -4.37
C LEU A 493 10.36 -16.29 -4.88
N ILE A 494 11.03 -17.04 -4.02
CA ILE A 494 12.23 -17.82 -4.39
C ILE A 494 11.88 -18.94 -5.36
N SER A 495 10.72 -19.57 -5.22
CA SER A 495 10.24 -20.58 -6.16
C SER A 495 10.03 -20.00 -7.56
N LEU A 496 9.46 -18.81 -7.70
CA LEU A 496 9.37 -18.13 -9.01
C LEU A 496 10.74 -17.81 -9.62
N ASN A 497 11.72 -17.42 -8.79
CA ASN A 497 13.10 -17.21 -9.26
C ASN A 497 13.77 -18.50 -9.75
N LEU A 498 13.41 -19.67 -9.21
CA LEU A 498 13.91 -20.96 -9.66
C LEU A 498 13.15 -21.48 -10.90
N ALA A 499 12.03 -20.86 -11.24
CA ALA A 499 11.21 -21.22 -12.39
C ALA A 499 11.64 -20.47 -13.67
N LEU A 500 12.11 -19.22 -13.50
CA LEU A 500 12.68 -18.35 -14.52
C LEU A 500 14.16 -18.66 -14.73
#